data_AF-A0A0S2DQE0-F1
#
_entry.id   AF-A0A0S2DQE0-F1
#
_cell.length_a   1.000
_cell.length_b   1.000
_cell.length_c   1.000
_cell.angle_alpha   90.00
_cell.angle_beta   90.00
_cell.angle_gamma   90.00
#
_symmetry.space_group_name_H-M   'P 1'
#
loop_
_entity.id
_entity.type
_entity.pdbx_description
1 polymer ?
#
loop_
_entity_poly.entity_id
_entity_poly.type
_entity_poly.pdbx_seq_one_letter_code
_entity_poly.pdbx_strand_id
1 'polypeptide(L)'
;MPKRKNKKPGAGPVVALDSSRWSQASRRSVACEIADDHYRDRPSTCRNCGDGFVFTAQQQREAYEVRKAYIWQQRVLCAPCWRQRLHLLGELKRIRSRWARERASVKRDPQALRHWRDVLAGLPRYGLREDRAQRAMVDRLLAAAERREV
;
A
#
# COMPACT_ATOMS: atom_id res chain seq x y z
N MET A 1 -18.07 31.81 15.09
CA MET A 1 -17.94 30.69 14.13
C MET A 1 -17.80 31.25 12.71
N PRO A 2 -16.58 31.52 12.19
CA PRO A 2 -16.44 32.06 10.85
C PRO A 2 -16.66 30.94 9.81
N LYS A 3 -17.59 31.19 8.88
CA LYS A 3 -17.96 30.29 7.79
C LYS A 3 -16.76 30.07 6.84
N ARG A 4 -16.32 28.83 6.69
CA ARG A 4 -15.30 28.43 5.71
C ARG A 4 -15.86 28.67 4.30
N LYS A 5 -15.26 29.60 3.56
CA LYS A 5 -15.55 29.84 2.15
C LYS A 5 -15.04 28.64 1.35
N ASN A 6 -15.94 27.90 0.69
CA ASN A 6 -15.59 26.87 -0.28
C ASN A 6 -14.91 27.52 -1.50
N LYS A 7 -13.58 27.55 -1.49
CA LYS A 7 -12.77 27.91 -2.65
C LYS A 7 -12.96 26.82 -3.70
N LYS A 8 -13.58 27.14 -4.84
CA LYS A 8 -13.59 26.26 -6.02
C LYS A 8 -12.14 25.85 -6.32
N PRO A 9 -11.80 24.55 -6.37
CA PRO A 9 -10.45 24.16 -6.76
C PRO A 9 -10.27 24.58 -8.22
N GLY A 10 -9.29 25.44 -8.48
CA GLY A 10 -8.86 25.76 -9.84
C GLY A 10 -8.48 24.47 -10.57
N ALA A 11 -8.77 24.42 -11.88
CA ALA A 11 -8.45 23.27 -12.71
C ALA A 11 -6.98 22.90 -12.53
N GLY A 12 -6.73 21.76 -11.88
CA GLY A 12 -5.38 21.23 -11.70
C GLY A 12 -4.72 20.94 -13.06
N PRO A 13 -3.40 20.70 -13.09
CA PRO A 13 -2.69 20.37 -14.31
C PRO A 13 -3.36 19.19 -15.02
N VAL A 14 -3.65 19.39 -16.31
CA VAL A 14 -4.23 18.39 -17.21
C VAL A 14 -3.08 17.73 -17.96
N VAL A 15 -3.03 16.40 -17.98
CA VAL A 15 -1.97 15.64 -18.66
C VAL A 15 -2.60 14.77 -19.73
N ALA A 16 -2.12 14.86 -20.97
CA ALA A 16 -2.60 14.02 -22.07
C ALA A 16 -2.47 12.54 -21.71
N LEU A 17 -3.51 11.77 -22.02
CA LEU A 17 -3.61 10.34 -21.78
C LEU A 17 -3.25 9.61 -23.06
N ASP A 18 -2.37 8.62 -22.96
CA ASP A 18 -2.03 7.73 -24.06
C ASP A 18 -2.42 6.29 -23.70
N SER A 19 -3.63 5.89 -24.11
CA SER A 19 -4.18 4.56 -23.82
C SER A 19 -3.40 3.45 -24.51
N SER A 20 -2.70 3.75 -25.61
CA SER A 20 -1.82 2.78 -26.29
C SER A 20 -0.69 2.33 -25.38
N ARG A 21 -0.26 3.18 -24.44
CA ARG A 21 0.77 2.89 -23.43
C ARG A 21 0.24 2.18 -22.20
N TRP A 22 -1.05 1.89 -22.10
CA TRP A 22 -1.55 1.12 -20.97
C TRP A 22 -1.13 -0.36 -21.04
N SER A 23 -1.29 -1.06 -19.91
CA SER A 23 -1.12 -2.52 -19.88
C SER A 23 -2.12 -3.21 -20.81
N GLN A 24 -1.78 -4.40 -21.31
CA GLN A 24 -2.67 -5.18 -22.18
C GLN A 24 -4.04 -5.43 -21.54
N ALA A 25 -4.07 -5.72 -20.23
CA ALA A 25 -5.31 -5.91 -19.48
C ALA A 25 -6.17 -4.63 -19.47
N SER A 26 -5.56 -3.46 -19.32
CA SER A 26 -6.29 -2.19 -19.33
C SER A 26 -6.83 -1.85 -20.72
N ARG A 27 -6.04 -2.07 -21.78
CA ARG A 27 -6.45 -1.81 -23.17
C ARG A 27 -7.61 -2.70 -23.64
N ARG A 28 -7.74 -3.90 -23.06
CA ARG A 28 -8.84 -4.84 -23.34
C ARG A 28 -10.06 -4.64 -22.45
N SER A 29 -10.02 -3.68 -21.52
CA SER A 29 -11.13 -3.40 -20.63
C SER A 29 -12.00 -2.28 -21.19
N VAL A 30 -13.27 -2.25 -20.78
CA VAL A 30 -14.22 -1.18 -21.13
C VAL A 30 -13.68 0.21 -20.78
N ALA A 31 -12.80 0.32 -19.77
CA ALA A 31 -12.15 1.60 -19.44
C ALA A 31 -11.33 2.20 -20.58
N CYS A 32 -10.84 1.40 -21.53
CA CYS A 32 -10.14 1.89 -22.70
C CYS A 32 -11.09 2.51 -23.72
N GLU A 33 -12.32 2.00 -23.81
CA GLU A 33 -13.35 2.49 -24.73
C GLU A 33 -13.97 3.80 -24.23
N ILE A 34 -14.07 3.96 -22.90
CA ILE A 34 -14.64 5.16 -22.25
C ILE A 34 -13.57 6.11 -21.68
N ALA A 35 -12.31 5.93 -22.06
CA ALA A 35 -11.22 6.76 -21.57
C ALA A 35 -11.38 8.21 -22.08
N ASP A 36 -11.18 9.18 -21.19
CA ASP A 36 -11.01 10.58 -21.57
C ASP A 36 -9.66 10.77 -22.32
N ASP A 37 -9.52 11.88 -23.03
CA ASP A 37 -8.25 12.27 -23.67
C ASP A 37 -7.16 12.74 -22.68
N HIS A 38 -7.53 12.97 -21.40
CA HIS A 38 -6.64 13.55 -20.42
C HIS A 38 -6.85 13.00 -19.00
N TYR A 39 -5.76 12.85 -18.25
CA TYR A 39 -5.81 12.73 -16.80
C TYR A 39 -6.08 14.10 -16.16
N ARG A 40 -6.82 14.06 -15.06
CA ARG A 40 -7.16 15.22 -14.22
C ARG A 40 -6.86 14.88 -12.77
N ASP A 41 -6.44 15.86 -11.99
CA ASP A 41 -6.24 15.68 -10.55
C ASP A 41 -7.47 15.08 -9.87
N ARG A 42 -7.27 13.99 -9.12
CA ARG A 42 -8.35 13.29 -8.40
C ARG A 42 -8.15 13.43 -6.89
N PRO A 43 -8.96 14.24 -6.19
CA PRO A 43 -8.93 14.27 -4.74
C PRO A 43 -9.38 12.92 -4.17
N SER A 44 -8.75 12.49 -3.09
CA SER A 44 -9.03 11.22 -2.41
C SER A 44 -8.73 11.35 -0.92
N THR A 45 -9.17 10.36 -0.15
CA THR A 45 -8.95 10.27 1.30
C THR A 45 -8.09 9.07 1.59
N CYS A 46 -7.03 9.24 2.39
CA CYS A 46 -6.13 8.16 2.74
C CYS A 46 -6.86 7.15 3.63
N ARG A 47 -6.91 5.88 3.22
CA ARG A 47 -7.52 4.81 4.00
C ARG A 47 -6.89 4.60 5.39
N ASN A 48 -5.60 4.90 5.53
CA ASN A 48 -4.88 4.66 6.80
C ASN A 48 -5.00 5.83 7.77
N CYS A 49 -4.66 7.06 7.34
CA CYS A 49 -4.63 8.23 8.23
C CYS A 49 -5.87 9.12 8.15
N GLY A 50 -6.73 8.95 7.14
CA GLY A 50 -7.89 9.81 6.93
C GLY A 50 -7.57 11.16 6.28
N ASP A 51 -6.30 11.50 6.07
CA ASP A 51 -5.94 12.78 5.44
C ASP A 51 -6.37 12.83 3.97
N GLY A 52 -6.86 13.99 3.55
CA GLY A 52 -7.09 14.30 2.15
C GLY A 52 -5.78 14.38 1.37
N PHE A 53 -5.76 13.81 0.16
CA PHE A 53 -4.64 13.94 -0.77
C PHE A 53 -5.14 14.00 -2.21
N VAL A 54 -4.29 14.46 -3.14
CA VAL A 54 -4.61 14.50 -4.57
C VAL A 54 -3.78 13.45 -5.28
N PHE A 55 -4.45 12.56 -6.01
CA PHE A 55 -3.81 11.72 -7.01
C PHE A 55 -3.70 12.51 -8.30
N THR A 56 -2.56 13.18 -8.46
CA THR A 56 -2.37 14.16 -9.54
C THR A 56 -2.42 13.51 -10.92
N ALA A 57 -2.74 14.28 -11.96
CA ALA A 57 -2.72 13.82 -13.33
C ALA A 57 -1.36 13.21 -13.74
N GLN A 58 -0.25 13.82 -13.29
CA GLN A 58 1.09 13.31 -13.55
C GLN A 58 1.34 11.94 -12.89
N GLN A 59 0.89 11.77 -11.64
CA GLN A 59 1.02 10.49 -10.94
C GLN A 59 0.12 9.40 -11.57
N GLN A 60 -1.02 9.77 -12.16
CA GLN A 60 -1.86 8.84 -12.92
C GLN A 60 -1.15 8.35 -14.17
N ARG A 61 -0.59 9.27 -14.96
CA ARG A 61 0.23 8.92 -16.14
C ARG A 61 1.37 7.97 -15.77
N GLU A 62 2.15 8.29 -14.75
CA GLU A 62 3.23 7.43 -14.29
C GLU A 62 2.73 6.04 -13.85
N ALA A 63 1.62 5.99 -13.11
CA ALA A 63 1.05 4.72 -12.65
C ALA A 63 0.58 3.83 -13.81
N TYR A 64 -0.17 4.38 -14.76
CA TYR A 64 -0.85 3.59 -15.79
C TYR A 64 -0.01 3.38 -17.05
N GLU A 65 0.74 4.39 -17.50
CA GLU A 65 1.52 4.31 -18.74
C GLU A 65 2.95 3.81 -18.53
N VAL A 66 3.57 4.12 -17.40
CA VAL A 66 4.96 3.72 -17.11
C VAL A 66 4.98 2.43 -16.30
N ARG A 67 4.34 2.45 -15.12
CA ARG A 67 4.31 1.30 -14.21
C ARG A 67 3.30 0.23 -14.60
N LYS A 68 2.48 0.48 -15.62
CA LYS A 68 1.50 -0.46 -16.18
C LYS A 68 0.48 -0.97 -15.15
N ALA A 69 0.17 -0.16 -14.13
CA ALA A 69 -0.92 -0.46 -13.21
C ALA A 69 -2.23 -0.60 -13.97
N TYR A 70 -3.15 -1.42 -13.46
CA TYR A 70 -4.47 -1.56 -14.07
C TYR A 70 -5.23 -0.23 -13.96
N ILE A 71 -5.89 0.21 -15.04
CA ILE A 71 -6.50 1.54 -15.12
C ILE A 71 -7.60 1.78 -14.06
N TRP A 72 -8.34 0.74 -13.65
CA TRP A 72 -9.32 0.84 -12.56
C TRP A 72 -8.70 0.86 -11.16
N GLN A 73 -7.40 0.63 -11.04
CA GLN A 73 -6.72 0.67 -9.75
C GLN A 73 -6.74 2.09 -9.19
N GLN A 74 -7.37 2.26 -8.04
CA GLN A 74 -7.40 3.52 -7.32
C GLN A 74 -6.21 3.66 -6.36
N ARG A 75 -5.71 4.88 -6.22
CA ARG A 75 -4.78 5.23 -5.15
C ARG A 75 -5.59 5.47 -3.87
N VAL A 76 -5.38 4.62 -2.87
CA VAL A 76 -6.11 4.67 -1.58
C VAL A 76 -5.24 5.11 -0.41
N LEU A 77 -3.96 5.39 -0.65
CA LEU A 77 -3.01 5.85 0.36
C LEU A 77 -2.33 7.14 -0.09
N CYS A 78 -2.20 8.08 0.84
CA CYS A 78 -1.34 9.25 0.66
C CYS A 78 0.12 8.81 0.52
N ALA A 79 1.00 9.70 0.04
CA ALA A 79 2.41 9.37 -0.18
C ALA A 79 3.14 8.86 1.10
N PRO A 80 2.96 9.49 2.27
CA PRO A 80 3.53 8.98 3.52
C PRO A 80 3.09 7.55 3.86
N CYS A 81 1.77 7.27 3.84
CA CYS A 81 1.27 5.93 4.15
C CYS A 81 1.67 4.89 3.09
N TRP A 82 1.80 5.29 1.83
CA TRP A 82 2.33 4.42 0.78
C TRP A 82 3.79 4.03 1.05
N ARG A 83 4.65 4.99 1.42
CA ARG A 83 6.04 4.70 1.79
C ARG A 83 6.13 3.78 3.00
N GLN A 84 5.30 4.01 4.02
CA GLN A 84 5.28 3.15 5.20
C GLN A 84 4.84 1.72 4.86
N ARG A 85 3.85 1.55 3.97
CA ARG A 85 3.47 0.23 3.46
C ARG A 85 4.65 -0.48 2.79
N LEU A 86 5.38 0.22 1.91
CA LEU A 86 6.55 -0.36 1.24
C LEU A 86 7.64 -0.75 2.23
N HIS A 87 7.88 0.08 3.25
CA HIS A 87 8.80 -0.24 4.33
C HIS A 87 8.40 -1.53 5.07
N LEU A 88 7.15 -1.66 5.50
CA LEU A 88 6.65 -2.86 6.18
C LEU A 88 6.72 -4.12 5.30
N LEU A 89 6.44 -4.00 4.00
CA LEU A 89 6.61 -5.11 3.05
C LEU A 89 8.08 -5.53 2.91
N GLY A 90 9.00 -4.55 2.92
CA GLY A 90 10.45 -4.80 2.92
C GLY A 90 10.91 -5.51 4.20
N GLU A 91 10.43 -5.06 5.36
CA GLU A 91 10.66 -5.72 6.66
C GLU A 91 10.14 -7.17 6.63
N LEU A 92 8.88 -7.38 6.23
CA LEU A 92 8.30 -8.71 6.16
C LEU A 92 9.11 -9.64 5.24
N LYS A 93 9.58 -9.14 4.09
CA LYS A 93 10.45 -9.90 3.19
C LYS A 93 11.74 -10.30 3.89
N ARG A 94 12.43 -9.36 4.56
CA ARG A 94 13.66 -9.63 5.31
C ARG A 94 13.46 -10.67 6.42
N ILE A 95 12.41 -10.54 7.21
CA ILE A 95 12.09 -11.49 8.28
C ILE A 95 11.82 -12.88 7.70
N ARG A 96 11.04 -12.99 6.61
CA ARG A 96 10.77 -14.27 5.94
C ARG A 96 12.05 -14.90 5.38
N SER A 97 12.94 -14.11 4.80
CA SER A 97 14.26 -14.59 4.33
C SER A 97 15.14 -15.07 5.49
N ARG A 98 15.18 -14.35 6.61
CA ARG A 98 15.91 -14.78 7.82
C ARG A 98 15.31 -16.06 8.40
N TRP A 99 13.99 -16.15 8.49
CA TRP A 99 13.29 -17.36 8.95
C TRP A 99 13.61 -18.59 8.09
N ALA A 100 13.68 -18.43 6.77
CA ALA A 100 14.04 -19.52 5.86
C ALA A 100 15.48 -20.02 6.07
N ARG A 101 16.43 -19.11 6.34
CA ARG A 101 17.85 -19.44 6.55
C ARG A 101 18.16 -19.95 7.97
N GLU A 102 17.56 -19.34 8.99
CA GLU A 102 17.99 -19.43 10.39
C GLU A 102 16.82 -19.76 11.32
N ARG A 103 15.91 -20.63 10.88
CA ARG A 103 14.64 -20.93 11.57
C ARG A 103 14.80 -21.23 13.05
N ALA A 104 15.80 -22.04 13.43
CA ALA A 104 16.03 -22.44 14.82
C ALA A 104 16.42 -21.24 15.71
N SER A 105 17.23 -20.32 15.18
CA SER A 105 17.65 -19.10 15.87
C SER A 105 16.47 -18.15 16.06
N VAL A 106 15.75 -17.84 14.97
CA VAL A 106 14.57 -16.93 15.03
C VAL A 106 13.48 -17.45 15.97
N LYS A 107 13.25 -18.77 16.02
CA LYS A 107 12.29 -19.38 16.96
C LYS A 107 12.62 -19.13 18.44
N ARG A 108 13.89 -18.89 18.77
CA ARG A 108 14.37 -18.71 20.15
C ARG A 108 14.68 -17.23 20.45
N ASP A 109 14.37 -16.33 19.53
CA ASP A 109 14.65 -14.89 19.61
C ASP A 109 13.31 -14.15 19.81
N PRO A 110 12.90 -13.87 21.07
CA PRO A 110 11.62 -13.23 21.37
C PRO A 110 11.51 -11.83 20.75
N GLN A 111 12.62 -11.11 20.62
CA GLN A 111 12.63 -9.78 19.99
C GLN A 111 12.31 -9.88 18.50
N ALA A 112 12.92 -10.83 17.78
CA ALA A 112 12.59 -11.06 16.37
C ALA A 112 11.14 -11.50 16.17
N LEU A 113 10.59 -12.31 17.08
CA LEU A 113 9.19 -12.75 17.03
C LEU A 113 8.22 -11.59 17.31
N ARG A 114 8.51 -10.72 18.29
CA ARG A 114 7.73 -9.50 18.55
C ARG A 114 7.74 -8.56 17.34
N HIS A 115 8.91 -8.28 16.78
CA HIS A 115 9.04 -7.46 15.57
C HIS A 115 8.22 -8.05 14.41
N TRP A 116 8.30 -9.36 14.19
CA TRP A 116 7.51 -10.02 13.14
C TRP A 116 6.01 -9.87 13.35
N ARG A 117 5.52 -10.10 14.57
CA ARG A 117 4.11 -9.91 14.93
C ARG A 117 3.66 -8.48 14.65
N ASP A 118 4.46 -7.49 15.05
CA ASP A 118 4.11 -6.07 14.92
C ASP A 118 4.06 -5.65 13.44
N VAL A 119 4.99 -6.13 12.61
CA VAL A 119 4.94 -5.93 11.15
C VAL A 119 3.66 -6.53 10.56
N LEU A 120 3.30 -7.77 10.92
CA LEU A 120 2.08 -8.41 10.44
C LEU A 120 0.82 -7.66 10.85
N ALA A 121 0.76 -7.18 12.10
CA ALA A 121 -0.37 -6.43 12.63
C ALA A 121 -0.54 -5.05 11.97
N GLY A 122 0.55 -4.44 11.48
CA GLY A 122 0.52 -3.12 10.83
C GLY A 122 -0.04 -3.14 9.41
N LEU A 123 0.18 -4.21 8.64
CA LEU A 123 -0.14 -4.28 7.20
C LEU A 123 -1.63 -4.06 6.85
N PRO A 124 -2.61 -4.57 7.62
CA PRO A 124 -4.03 -4.38 7.32
C PRO A 124 -4.46 -2.91 7.21
N ARG A 125 -3.86 -2.03 8.01
CA ARG A 125 -4.16 -0.59 7.98
C ARG A 125 -3.81 0.06 6.63
N TYR A 126 -2.88 -0.54 5.89
CA TYR A 126 -2.44 -0.11 4.56
C TYR A 126 -3.16 -0.85 3.41
N GLY A 127 -4.25 -1.56 3.71
CA GLY A 127 -5.11 -2.21 2.73
C GLY A 127 -4.63 -3.59 2.27
N LEU A 128 -3.72 -4.23 3.01
CA LEU A 128 -3.31 -5.60 2.77
C LEU A 128 -4.21 -6.57 3.54
N ARG A 129 -4.40 -7.78 3.00
CA ARG A 129 -5.10 -8.85 3.71
C ARG A 129 -4.25 -9.31 4.89
N GLU A 130 -4.89 -9.51 6.04
CA GLU A 130 -4.24 -10.08 7.22
C GLU A 130 -3.81 -11.53 6.95
N ASP A 131 -2.54 -11.85 7.25
CA ASP A 131 -2.01 -13.21 7.25
C ASP A 131 -2.23 -13.87 8.62
N ARG A 132 -3.47 -14.31 8.86
CA ARG A 132 -3.91 -14.87 10.14
C ARG A 132 -3.10 -16.11 10.54
N ALA A 133 -2.74 -16.94 9.57
CA ALA A 133 -1.97 -18.16 9.81
C ALA A 133 -0.56 -17.82 10.30
N GLN A 134 0.12 -16.90 9.63
CA GLN A 134 1.46 -16.50 10.02
C GLN A 134 1.46 -15.77 11.36
N ARG A 135 0.47 -14.92 11.63
CA ARG A 135 0.30 -14.27 12.93
C ARG A 135 0.12 -15.27 14.07
N ALA A 136 -0.81 -16.22 13.92
CA ALA A 136 -1.06 -17.26 14.93
C ALA A 136 0.17 -18.15 15.18
N MET A 137 0.95 -18.45 14.13
CA MET A 137 2.22 -19.18 14.28
C MET A 137 3.22 -18.37 15.12
N VAL A 138 3.42 -17.09 14.80
CA VAL A 138 4.36 -16.22 15.54
C VAL A 138 3.94 -16.06 16.99
N ASP A 139 2.65 -15.86 17.26
CA ASP A 139 2.13 -15.72 18.63
C ASP A 139 2.41 -16.98 19.47
N ARG A 140 2.23 -18.18 18.90
CA ARG A 140 2.57 -19.44 19.58
C ARG A 140 4.06 -19.58 19.86
N LEU A 141 4.90 -19.19 18.91
CA LEU A 141 6.36 -19.25 19.07
C LEU A 141 6.83 -18.25 20.12
N LEU A 142 6.27 -17.05 20.13
CA LEU A 142 6.60 -16.01 21.11
C LEU A 142 6.26 -16.47 22.52
N ALA A 143 5.03 -16.98 22.73
CA ALA A 143 4.63 -17.53 24.02
C ALA A 143 5.52 -18.71 24.47
N ALA A 144 6.00 -19.53 23.53
CA ALA A 144 6.91 -20.62 23.83
C ALA A 144 8.35 -20.16 24.13
N ALA A 145 8.79 -19.04 23.57
CA ALA A 145 10.10 -18.46 23.82
C ALA A 145 10.13 -17.74 25.19
N GLU A 146 9.09 -16.97 25.50
CA GLU A 146 8.95 -16.24 26.78
C GLU A 146 8.89 -17.20 27.98
N ARG A 147 8.25 -18.37 27.85
CA ARG A 147 8.25 -19.41 28.90
C ARG A 147 9.61 -20.06 29.17
N ARG A 148 10.62 -19.84 28.33
CA ARG A 148 11.98 -20.41 28.51
C ARG A 148 12.95 -19.40 29.12
N GLU A 149 12.57 -18.13 29.17
CA GLU A 149 13.34 -17.06 29.81
C GLU A 149 13.00 -16.93 31.31
N VAL A 150 11.92 -17.58 31.76
CA VAL A 150 11.50 -17.76 33.15
C VAL A 150 12.02 -19.09 33.67
#